data_AF-A0A246T877-F1
#
_entry.id   AF-A0A246T877-F1
#
_cell.length_a   1.000
_cell.length_b   1.000
_cell.length_c   1.000
_cell.angle_alpha   90.00
_cell.angle_beta   90.00
_cell.angle_gamma   90.00
#
_symmetry.space_group_name_H-M   'P 1'
#
loop_
_entity.id
_entity.type
_entity.pdbx_description
1 polymer ?
#
loop_
_entity_poly.entity_id
_entity_poly.type
_entity_poly.pdbx_seq_one_letter_code
_entity_poly.pdbx_strand_id
1 'polypeptide(L)'
;MIGPSSSAAELIAHLQTLRSEENISGMARFGIVTETALGISNPDLQKIARIVKRNHARALELWQSGIREGRLLALYTAEPNRLTLETARAWADDFDSWEIVDCAADLYVEARIETLIPEFASDEREFVRRTAFAMIAGAAVHLKKEPDETLLASLPLIATHADDPRNFVRKAVNWALRNIGKRSLYCHTAALELAKKLAASDDQTARWIGKDAVRELTSDKVLARLDRKAALR
;
A
#
# COMPACT_ATOMS: atom_id res chain seq x y z
N MET A 1 18.13 -26.48 3.54
CA MET A 1 17.33 -25.54 4.38
C MET A 1 17.54 -24.14 3.84
N ILE A 2 16.47 -23.33 3.74
CA ILE A 2 16.60 -21.91 3.35
C ILE A 2 17.29 -21.10 4.46
N GLY A 3 18.01 -20.04 4.09
CA GLY A 3 18.71 -19.18 5.03
C GLY A 3 19.23 -17.88 4.41
N PRO A 4 20.00 -17.08 5.16
CA PRO A 4 20.51 -15.79 4.68
C PRO A 4 21.30 -15.85 3.38
N SER A 5 22.05 -16.93 3.18
CA SER A 5 22.88 -17.19 1.99
C SER A 5 22.13 -17.82 0.82
N SER A 6 20.84 -18.16 0.97
CA SER A 6 20.06 -18.75 -0.14
C SER A 6 19.92 -17.77 -1.29
N SER A 7 20.21 -18.25 -2.49
CA SER A 7 20.00 -17.58 -3.78
C SER A 7 18.52 -17.41 -4.11
N ALA A 8 18.19 -16.55 -5.08
CA ALA A 8 16.80 -16.42 -5.55
C ALA A 8 16.25 -17.74 -6.08
N ALA A 9 17.05 -18.50 -6.84
CA ALA A 9 16.66 -19.80 -7.38
C ALA A 9 16.32 -20.82 -6.29
N GLU A 10 17.13 -20.92 -5.23
CA GLU A 10 16.84 -21.81 -4.09
C GLU A 10 15.56 -21.41 -3.35
N LEU A 11 15.31 -20.10 -3.21
CA LEU A 11 14.09 -19.61 -2.59
C LEU A 11 12.87 -19.88 -3.47
N ILE A 12 12.96 -19.68 -4.79
CA ILE A 12 11.89 -20.00 -5.73
C ILE A 12 11.57 -21.50 -5.67
N ALA A 13 12.59 -22.37 -5.72
CA ALA A 13 12.40 -23.81 -5.58
C ALA A 13 11.72 -24.15 -4.26
N HIS A 14 12.13 -23.52 -3.15
CA HIS A 14 11.46 -23.71 -1.86
C HIS A 14 10.00 -23.24 -1.87
N LEU A 15 9.70 -22.05 -2.40
CA LEU A 15 8.32 -21.53 -2.49
C LEU A 15 7.43 -22.49 -3.30
N GLN A 16 7.94 -23.05 -4.40
CA GLN A 16 7.19 -24.02 -5.21
C GLN A 16 6.81 -25.27 -4.42
N THR A 17 7.65 -25.72 -3.47
CA THR A 17 7.29 -26.86 -2.59
C THR A 17 6.14 -26.56 -1.63
N LEU A 18 5.80 -25.29 -1.42
CA LEU A 18 4.74 -24.84 -0.52
C LEU A 18 3.42 -24.53 -1.25
N ARG A 19 3.33 -24.88 -2.55
CA ARG A 19 2.18 -24.54 -3.38
C ARG A 19 0.88 -25.13 -2.83
N SER A 20 -0.18 -24.34 -2.80
CA SER A 20 -1.52 -24.74 -2.35
C SER A 20 -2.61 -24.32 -3.33
N GLU A 21 -3.17 -25.29 -4.06
CA GLU A 21 -4.27 -25.07 -5.02
C GLU A 21 -5.58 -24.63 -4.33
N GLU A 22 -5.79 -25.09 -3.09
CA GLU A 22 -6.91 -24.65 -2.27
C GLU A 22 -6.83 -23.14 -2.00
N ASN A 23 -5.66 -22.65 -1.60
CA ASN A 23 -5.45 -21.23 -1.35
C ASN A 23 -5.56 -20.41 -2.63
N ILE A 24 -4.99 -20.90 -3.74
CA ILE A 24 -5.09 -20.25 -5.07
C ILE A 24 -6.57 -20.08 -5.45
N SER A 25 -7.39 -21.11 -5.29
CA SER A 25 -8.83 -21.05 -5.58
C SER A 25 -9.57 -20.00 -4.74
N GLY A 26 -9.11 -19.76 -3.51
CA GLY A 26 -9.65 -18.73 -2.63
C GLY A 26 -9.28 -17.29 -3.02
N MET A 27 -8.15 -17.09 -3.70
CA MET A 27 -7.60 -15.75 -4.02
C MET A 27 -8.48 -14.95 -5.00
N ALA A 28 -9.11 -15.62 -5.96
CA ALA A 28 -9.98 -14.97 -6.94
C ALA A 28 -11.14 -14.17 -6.29
N ARG A 29 -11.62 -14.62 -5.11
CA ARG A 29 -12.66 -13.92 -4.34
C ARG A 29 -12.22 -12.53 -3.85
N PHE A 30 -10.91 -12.30 -3.78
CA PHE A 30 -10.31 -11.03 -3.39
C PHE A 30 -9.82 -10.20 -4.58
N GLY A 31 -10.10 -10.64 -5.81
CA GLY A 31 -9.66 -9.96 -7.04
C GLY A 31 -8.14 -9.99 -7.24
N ILE A 32 -7.48 -11.05 -6.76
CA ILE A 32 -6.05 -11.29 -6.95
C ILE A 32 -5.86 -12.15 -8.21
N VAL A 33 -4.90 -11.77 -9.05
CA VAL A 33 -4.49 -12.54 -10.23
C VAL A 33 -3.73 -13.79 -9.78
N THR A 34 -4.15 -14.97 -10.28
CA THR A 34 -3.65 -16.27 -9.80
C THR A 34 -2.75 -17.01 -10.77
N GLU A 35 -2.51 -16.46 -11.97
CA GLU A 35 -1.76 -17.13 -13.04
C GLU A 35 -0.35 -17.56 -12.60
N THR A 36 0.33 -16.72 -11.82
CA THR A 36 1.68 -16.98 -11.29
C THR A 36 1.70 -17.26 -9.80
N ALA A 37 0.54 -17.49 -9.18
CA ALA A 37 0.40 -17.68 -7.75
C ALA A 37 0.76 -19.11 -7.32
N LEU A 38 1.35 -19.21 -6.13
CA LEU A 38 1.65 -20.44 -5.42
C LEU A 38 0.69 -20.68 -4.25
N GLY A 39 -0.11 -19.69 -3.84
CA GLY A 39 -1.09 -19.91 -2.77
C GLY A 39 -0.48 -19.82 -1.37
N ILE A 40 0.64 -19.12 -1.19
CA ILE A 40 1.30 -18.98 0.11
C ILE A 40 0.73 -17.75 0.82
N SER A 41 0.40 -17.91 2.11
CA SER A 41 -0.14 -16.83 2.91
C SER A 41 0.92 -15.73 3.16
N ASN A 42 0.50 -14.46 3.25
CA ASN A 42 1.41 -13.36 3.61
C ASN A 42 2.11 -13.61 4.97
N PRO A 43 1.45 -14.12 6.03
CA PRO A 43 2.14 -14.48 7.27
C PRO A 43 3.27 -15.50 7.08
N ASP A 44 3.09 -16.52 6.23
CA ASP A 44 4.13 -17.51 5.97
C ASP A 44 5.27 -16.95 5.12
N LEU A 45 4.96 -16.14 4.11
CA LEU A 45 5.98 -15.38 3.37
C LEU A 45 6.80 -14.47 4.28
N GLN A 46 6.17 -13.79 5.24
CA GLN A 46 6.89 -12.97 6.22
C GLN A 46 7.76 -13.81 7.16
N LYS A 47 7.35 -15.03 7.53
CA LYS A 47 8.22 -15.96 8.28
C LYS A 47 9.44 -16.33 7.44
N ILE A 48 9.26 -16.66 6.17
CA ILE A 48 10.35 -16.94 5.23
C ILE A 48 11.28 -15.73 5.12
N ALA A 49 10.74 -14.52 4.90
CA ALA A 49 11.51 -13.28 4.85
C ALA A 49 12.36 -13.05 6.10
N ARG A 50 11.82 -13.35 7.30
CA ARG A 50 12.57 -13.26 8.57
C ARG A 50 13.71 -14.27 8.68
N ILE A 51 13.58 -15.45 8.07
CA ILE A 51 14.63 -16.48 8.03
C ILE A 51 15.74 -16.08 7.06
N VAL A 52 15.37 -15.68 5.84
CA VAL A 52 16.31 -15.38 4.75
C VAL A 52 16.92 -13.98 4.84
N LYS A 53 16.37 -13.12 5.69
CA LYS A 53 16.81 -11.72 5.91
C LYS A 53 16.73 -10.84 4.66
N ARG A 54 17.09 -9.57 4.81
CA ARG A 54 17.18 -8.63 3.69
C ARG A 54 18.41 -8.96 2.83
N ASN A 55 18.24 -8.88 1.52
CA ASN A 55 19.31 -8.95 0.52
C ASN A 55 18.79 -8.29 -0.77
N HIS A 56 19.27 -7.09 -1.08
CA HIS A 56 18.74 -6.31 -2.20
C HIS A 56 18.96 -6.97 -3.56
N ALA A 57 20.13 -7.58 -3.82
CA ALA A 57 20.41 -8.24 -5.10
C ALA A 57 19.45 -9.42 -5.33
N ARG A 58 19.26 -10.25 -4.30
CA ARG A 58 18.30 -11.35 -4.34
C ARG A 58 16.86 -10.86 -4.51
N ALA A 59 16.48 -9.73 -3.90
CA ALA A 59 15.15 -9.17 -4.08
C ALA A 59 14.89 -8.79 -5.55
N LEU A 60 15.87 -8.21 -6.24
CA LEU A 60 15.75 -7.90 -7.67
C LEU A 60 15.56 -9.18 -8.52
N GLU A 61 16.33 -10.23 -8.25
CA GLU A 61 16.19 -11.52 -8.95
C GLU A 61 14.84 -12.21 -8.64
N LEU A 62 14.37 -12.17 -7.39
CA LEU A 62 13.07 -12.69 -7.00
C LEU A 62 11.93 -11.97 -7.72
N TRP A 63 12.03 -10.64 -7.89
CA TRP A 63 11.05 -9.87 -8.63
C TRP A 63 10.93 -10.32 -10.09
N GLN A 64 12.08 -10.51 -10.74
CA GLN A 64 12.18 -10.95 -12.14
C GLN A 64 11.62 -12.35 -12.40
N SER A 65 11.42 -13.16 -11.36
CA SER A 65 10.82 -14.49 -11.51
C SER A 65 9.39 -14.48 -12.06
N GLY A 66 8.68 -13.35 -11.94
CA GLY A 66 7.26 -13.22 -12.30
C GLY A 66 6.30 -14.00 -11.39
N ILE A 67 6.81 -14.77 -10.43
CA ILE A 67 6.01 -15.51 -9.46
C ILE A 67 5.48 -14.53 -8.42
N ARG A 68 4.16 -14.53 -8.18
CA ARG A 68 3.50 -13.63 -7.22
C ARG A 68 4.16 -13.64 -5.84
N GLU A 69 4.32 -14.82 -5.26
CA GLU A 69 4.97 -15.01 -3.95
C GLU A 69 6.47 -14.65 -3.99
N GLY A 70 7.12 -14.80 -5.15
CA GLY A 70 8.47 -14.32 -5.40
C GLY A 70 8.56 -12.79 -5.32
N ARG A 71 7.64 -12.08 -5.97
CA ARG A 71 7.51 -10.61 -5.91
C ARG A 71 7.22 -10.12 -4.49
N LEU A 72 6.30 -10.77 -3.77
CA LEU A 72 6.03 -10.43 -2.36
C LEU A 72 7.28 -10.66 -1.48
N LEU A 73 7.99 -11.76 -1.67
CA LEU A 73 9.23 -12.03 -0.94
C LEU A 73 10.34 -11.03 -1.31
N ALA A 74 10.41 -10.59 -2.57
CA ALA A 74 11.30 -9.51 -3.00
C ALA A 74 11.01 -8.23 -2.20
N LEU A 75 9.74 -7.80 -2.13
CA LEU A 75 9.34 -6.61 -1.37
C LEU A 75 9.69 -6.73 0.12
N TYR A 76 9.49 -7.88 0.74
CA TYR A 76 9.84 -8.10 2.15
C TYR A 76 11.34 -8.17 2.43
N THR A 77 12.16 -8.48 1.43
CA THR A 77 13.62 -8.70 1.59
C THR A 77 14.46 -7.63 0.92
N ALA A 78 13.85 -6.69 0.20
CA ALA A 78 14.52 -5.52 -0.32
C ALA A 78 15.08 -4.65 0.81
N GLU A 79 16.22 -4.00 0.54
CA GLU A 79 16.82 -3.00 1.41
C GLU A 79 16.30 -1.60 1.00
N PRO A 80 15.52 -0.90 1.85
CA PRO A 80 14.90 0.37 1.48
C PRO A 80 15.90 1.46 1.09
N ASN A 81 17.03 1.54 1.81
CA ASN A 81 18.10 2.51 1.55
C ASN A 81 18.85 2.28 0.23
N ARG A 82 18.61 1.15 -0.46
CA ARG A 82 19.18 0.84 -1.77
C ARG A 82 18.14 0.88 -2.89
N LEU A 83 16.87 1.09 -2.55
CA LEU A 83 15.80 1.19 -3.54
C LEU A 83 15.92 2.51 -4.29
N THR A 84 16.06 2.44 -5.62
CA THR A 84 16.11 3.62 -6.48
C THR A 84 14.73 3.94 -7.04
N LEU A 85 14.53 5.19 -7.48
CA LEU A 85 13.31 5.60 -8.18
C LEU A 85 13.09 4.79 -9.48
N GLU A 86 14.18 4.44 -10.16
CA GLU A 86 14.14 3.62 -11.39
C GLU A 86 13.64 2.20 -11.10
N THR A 87 14.16 1.54 -10.07
CA THR A 87 13.67 0.21 -9.64
C THR A 87 12.21 0.28 -9.22
N ALA A 88 11.81 1.33 -8.49
CA ALA A 88 10.42 1.50 -8.06
C ALA A 88 9.46 1.66 -9.25
N ARG A 89 9.84 2.43 -10.29
CA ARG A 89 9.07 2.55 -11.54
C ARG A 89 9.00 1.21 -12.28
N ALA A 90 10.13 0.52 -12.44
CA ALA A 90 10.17 -0.77 -13.11
C ALA A 90 9.29 -1.82 -12.41
N TRP A 91 9.26 -1.81 -11.07
CA TRP A 91 8.34 -2.67 -10.32
C TRP A 91 6.88 -2.24 -10.48
N ALA A 92 6.61 -0.94 -10.55
CA ALA A 92 5.25 -0.44 -10.77
C ALA A 92 4.67 -0.87 -12.14
N ASP A 93 5.51 -1.00 -13.16
CA ASP A 93 5.10 -1.49 -14.48
C ASP A 93 4.56 -2.93 -14.45
N ASP A 94 5.00 -3.71 -13.45
CA ASP A 94 4.65 -5.11 -13.23
C ASP A 94 3.44 -5.31 -12.30
N PHE A 95 2.87 -4.24 -11.73
CA PHE A 95 1.78 -4.36 -10.76
C PHE A 95 0.46 -4.82 -11.41
N ASP A 96 -0.04 -5.96 -10.93
CA ASP A 96 -1.25 -6.63 -11.43
C ASP A 96 -2.27 -6.93 -10.32
N SER A 97 -1.96 -6.57 -9.09
CA SER A 97 -2.71 -6.99 -7.90
C SER A 97 -2.52 -6.02 -6.74
N TRP A 98 -3.59 -5.79 -5.99
CA TRP A 98 -3.66 -4.72 -4.97
C TRP A 98 -2.74 -4.97 -3.77
N GLU A 99 -2.45 -6.23 -3.46
CA GLU A 99 -1.61 -6.63 -2.35
C GLU A 99 -0.11 -6.49 -2.64
N ILE A 100 0.30 -6.67 -3.91
CA ILE A 100 1.66 -6.34 -4.33
C ILE A 100 1.84 -4.82 -4.22
N VAL A 101 0.87 -4.05 -4.71
CA VAL A 101 0.85 -2.59 -4.58
C VAL A 101 0.95 -2.15 -3.13
N ASP A 102 0.10 -2.67 -2.24
CA ASP A 102 0.07 -2.25 -0.84
C ASP A 102 1.38 -2.62 -0.13
N CYS A 103 1.95 -3.79 -0.42
CA CYS A 103 3.26 -4.20 0.11
C CYS A 103 4.41 -3.32 -0.43
N ALA A 104 4.34 -2.93 -1.71
CA ALA A 104 5.34 -2.06 -2.32
C ALA A 104 5.25 -0.63 -1.78
N ALA A 105 4.03 -0.12 -1.56
CA ALA A 105 3.81 1.20 -0.99
C ALA A 105 4.44 1.34 0.41
N ASP A 106 4.34 0.32 1.26
CA ASP A 106 5.01 0.30 2.57
C ASP A 106 6.54 0.40 2.42
N LEU A 107 7.13 -0.38 1.51
CA LEU A 107 8.56 -0.33 1.21
C LEU A 107 8.97 1.03 0.64
N TYR A 108 8.17 1.62 -0.24
CA TYR A 108 8.46 2.91 -0.87
C TYR A 108 8.43 4.06 0.14
N VAL A 109 7.51 4.01 1.10
CA VAL A 109 7.46 4.94 2.24
C VAL A 109 8.66 4.72 3.17
N GLU A 110 9.03 3.47 3.46
CA GLU A 110 10.25 3.16 4.24
C GLU A 110 11.52 3.67 3.53
N ALA A 111 11.56 3.58 2.19
CA ALA A 111 12.66 4.02 1.34
C ALA A 111 12.71 5.53 1.08
N ARG A 112 11.71 6.30 1.55
CA ARG A 112 11.66 7.77 1.42
C ARG A 112 11.61 8.28 -0.03
N ILE A 113 10.83 7.59 -0.87
CA ILE A 113 10.65 7.92 -2.29
C ILE A 113 9.25 8.46 -2.60
N GLU A 114 8.64 9.17 -1.64
CA GLU A 114 7.31 9.78 -1.76
C GLU A 114 7.22 10.83 -2.89
N THR A 115 8.35 11.25 -3.45
CA THR A 115 8.42 12.10 -4.65
C THR A 115 7.78 11.49 -5.90
N LEU A 116 7.56 10.16 -5.94
CA LEU A 116 6.85 9.47 -7.02
C LEU A 116 5.31 9.57 -6.93
N ILE A 117 4.76 10.01 -5.81
CA ILE A 117 3.29 10.04 -5.60
C ILE A 117 2.55 10.81 -6.70
N PRO A 118 2.98 12.04 -7.10
CA PRO A 118 2.29 12.77 -8.16
C PRO A 118 2.34 12.06 -9.52
N GLU A 119 3.49 11.45 -9.85
CA GLU A 119 3.69 10.68 -11.07
C GLU A 119 2.73 9.48 -11.11
N PHE A 120 2.74 8.67 -10.06
CA PHE A 120 1.87 7.49 -9.96
C PHE A 120 0.38 7.86 -9.96
N ALA A 121 -0.02 8.96 -9.31
CA ALA A 121 -1.42 9.39 -9.30
C ALA A 121 -1.92 9.78 -10.70
N SER A 122 -1.05 10.39 -11.51
CA SER A 122 -1.36 10.79 -12.88
C SER A 122 -1.41 9.62 -13.88
N ASP A 123 -0.87 8.45 -13.51
CA ASP A 123 -0.87 7.28 -14.38
C ASP A 123 -2.29 6.70 -14.54
N GLU A 124 -2.65 6.29 -15.75
CA GLU A 124 -3.97 5.72 -16.06
C GLU A 124 -4.06 4.22 -15.73
N ARG A 125 -2.95 3.54 -15.46
CA ARG A 125 -2.96 2.12 -15.05
C ARG A 125 -3.48 2.00 -13.62
N GLU A 126 -4.46 1.13 -13.40
CA GLU A 126 -5.21 1.03 -12.13
C GLU A 126 -4.28 0.83 -10.92
N PHE A 127 -3.35 -0.12 -11.01
CA PHE A 127 -2.47 -0.47 -9.90
C PHE A 127 -1.32 0.54 -9.70
N VAL A 128 -0.83 1.18 -10.76
CA VAL A 128 0.12 2.28 -10.63
C VAL A 128 -0.54 3.45 -9.88
N ARG A 129 -1.75 3.86 -10.30
CA ARG A 129 -2.53 4.89 -9.59
C ARG A 129 -2.83 4.51 -8.15
N ARG A 130 -3.21 3.25 -7.90
CA ARG A 130 -3.43 2.75 -6.54
C ARG A 130 -2.19 2.98 -5.66
N THR A 131 -0.99 2.78 -6.19
CA THR A 131 0.28 2.94 -5.47
C THR A 131 0.41 4.33 -4.86
N ALA A 132 0.06 5.39 -5.58
CA ALA A 132 0.11 6.76 -5.05
C ALA A 132 -0.69 6.90 -3.76
N PHE A 133 -1.94 6.43 -3.76
CA PHE A 133 -2.83 6.56 -2.61
C PHE A 133 -2.50 5.56 -1.49
N ALA A 134 -2.00 4.37 -1.83
CA ALA A 134 -1.44 3.45 -0.84
C ALA A 134 -0.21 4.04 -0.14
N MET A 135 0.68 4.73 -0.86
CA MET A 135 1.83 5.43 -0.29
C MET A 135 1.39 6.57 0.64
N ILE A 136 0.39 7.37 0.26
CA ILE A 136 -0.17 8.42 1.13
C ILE A 136 -0.76 7.81 2.42
N ALA A 137 -1.51 6.71 2.29
CA ALA A 137 -2.06 5.98 3.43
C ALA A 137 -0.96 5.46 4.38
N GLY A 138 0.07 4.82 3.82
CA GLY A 138 1.23 4.32 4.56
C GLY A 138 2.02 5.46 5.23
N ALA A 139 2.27 6.56 4.53
CA ALA A 139 2.93 7.75 5.03
C ALA A 139 2.26 8.29 6.31
N ALA A 140 0.93 8.40 6.30
CA ALA A 140 0.17 8.88 7.46
C ALA A 140 0.33 7.97 8.70
N VAL A 141 0.55 6.67 8.51
CA VAL A 141 0.72 5.69 9.60
C VAL A 141 2.17 5.60 10.07
N HIS A 142 3.13 5.50 9.14
CA HIS A 142 4.50 5.09 9.43
C HIS A 142 5.44 6.27 9.69
N LEU A 143 5.24 7.40 9.01
CA LEU A 143 6.14 8.56 9.10
C LEU A 143 5.82 9.43 10.32
N LYS A 144 5.90 8.87 11.53
CA LYS A 144 5.41 9.47 12.79
C LYS A 144 6.03 10.83 13.15
N LYS A 145 7.18 11.15 12.57
CA LYS A 145 7.92 12.40 12.81
C LYS A 145 7.69 13.45 11.71
N GLU A 146 7.08 13.07 10.60
CA GLU A 146 6.75 14.04 9.55
C GLU A 146 5.75 15.07 10.06
N PRO A 147 5.94 16.35 9.70
CA PRO A 147 4.97 17.40 9.91
C PRO A 147 3.61 17.01 9.32
N ASP A 148 2.55 17.46 9.98
CA ASP A 148 1.20 17.18 9.52
C ASP A 148 0.95 17.86 8.15
N GLU A 149 1.59 18.99 7.89
CA GLU A 149 1.57 19.74 6.62
C GLU A 149 2.02 18.88 5.42
N THR A 150 3.01 18.02 5.60
CA THR A 150 3.49 17.10 4.55
C THR A 150 2.36 16.17 4.10
N LEU A 151 1.55 15.67 5.04
CA LEU A 151 0.42 14.79 4.73
C LEU A 151 -0.76 15.58 4.15
N LEU A 152 -1.01 16.77 4.70
CA LEU A 152 -2.08 17.66 4.23
C LEU A 152 -1.88 18.13 2.80
N ALA A 153 -0.63 18.27 2.33
CA ALA A 153 -0.30 18.58 0.95
C ALA A 153 -0.82 17.52 -0.05
N SER A 154 -1.19 16.31 0.42
CA SER A 154 -1.78 15.27 -0.42
C SER A 154 -3.30 15.39 -0.58
N LEU A 155 -3.99 16.21 0.23
CA LEU A 155 -5.46 16.34 0.16
C LEU A 155 -5.99 16.86 -1.19
N PRO A 156 -5.35 17.84 -1.86
CA PRO A 156 -5.76 18.25 -3.20
C PRO A 156 -5.70 17.09 -4.20
N LEU A 157 -4.65 16.28 -4.16
CA LEU A 157 -4.50 15.11 -5.04
C LEU A 157 -5.59 14.05 -4.78
N ILE A 158 -5.92 13.80 -3.51
CA ILE A 158 -7.05 12.95 -3.12
C ILE A 158 -8.37 13.48 -3.70
N ALA A 159 -8.61 14.79 -3.62
CA ALA A 159 -9.83 15.40 -4.15
C ALA A 159 -9.91 15.26 -5.68
N THR A 160 -8.80 15.48 -6.39
CA THR A 160 -8.71 15.38 -7.86
C THR A 160 -9.06 13.98 -8.38
N HIS A 161 -8.71 12.92 -7.64
CA HIS A 161 -8.94 11.53 -8.06
C HIS A 161 -10.09 10.85 -7.30
N ALA A 162 -10.93 11.61 -6.60
CA ALA A 162 -12.04 11.05 -5.82
C ALA A 162 -13.19 10.50 -6.68
N ASP A 163 -13.24 10.84 -7.96
CA ASP A 163 -14.25 10.41 -8.93
C ASP A 163 -13.87 9.12 -9.68
N ASP A 164 -12.65 8.62 -9.51
CA ASP A 164 -12.18 7.41 -10.20
C ASP A 164 -13.01 6.18 -9.81
N PRO A 165 -13.83 5.61 -10.73
CA PRO A 165 -14.81 4.59 -10.37
C PRO A 165 -14.18 3.21 -10.12
N ARG A 166 -12.90 3.03 -10.46
CA ARG A 166 -12.24 1.73 -10.38
C ARG A 166 -12.08 1.30 -8.93
N ASN A 167 -12.50 0.08 -8.65
CA ASN A 167 -12.71 -0.37 -7.28
C ASN A 167 -11.42 -0.33 -6.45
N PHE A 168 -10.27 -0.69 -7.02
CA PHE A 168 -9.01 -0.68 -6.28
C PHE A 168 -8.47 0.75 -6.09
N VAL A 169 -8.71 1.66 -7.02
CA VAL A 169 -8.31 3.08 -6.88
C VAL A 169 -9.19 3.78 -5.85
N ARG A 170 -10.52 3.78 -5.99
CA ARG A 170 -11.41 4.47 -5.05
C ARG A 170 -11.25 4.01 -3.60
N LYS A 171 -10.95 2.72 -3.39
CA LYS A 171 -10.66 2.17 -2.06
C LYS A 171 -9.36 2.73 -1.50
N ALA A 172 -8.33 2.89 -2.32
CA ALA A 172 -7.06 3.48 -1.90
C ALA A 172 -7.19 4.99 -1.64
N VAL A 173 -7.93 5.73 -2.47
CA VAL A 173 -8.23 7.16 -2.25
C VAL A 173 -8.96 7.38 -0.92
N ASN A 174 -10.01 6.60 -0.67
CA ASN A 174 -10.71 6.59 0.62
C ASN A 174 -9.78 6.24 1.78
N TRP A 175 -8.98 5.18 1.63
CA TRP A 175 -8.04 4.73 2.65
C TRP A 175 -7.00 5.81 3.01
N ALA A 176 -6.45 6.50 2.01
CA ALA A 176 -5.55 7.64 2.19
C ALA A 176 -6.21 8.77 3.00
N LEU A 177 -7.41 9.21 2.58
CA LEU A 177 -8.16 10.27 3.26
C LEU A 177 -8.41 9.95 4.74
N ARG A 178 -8.87 8.73 5.03
CA ARG A 178 -9.14 8.30 6.40
C ARG A 178 -7.87 8.21 7.24
N ASN A 179 -6.76 7.74 6.68
CA ASN A 179 -5.51 7.65 7.44
C ASN A 179 -4.90 9.01 7.74
N ILE A 180 -4.97 9.97 6.81
CA ILE A 180 -4.63 11.37 7.10
C ILE A 180 -5.51 11.86 8.25
N GLY A 181 -6.84 11.72 8.16
CA GLY A 181 -7.75 12.20 9.21
C GLY A 181 -7.61 11.51 10.57
N LYS A 182 -6.91 10.38 10.63
CA LYS A 182 -6.62 9.61 11.85
C LYS A 182 -5.27 9.96 12.48
N ARG A 183 -4.48 10.83 11.85
CA ARG A 183 -3.09 11.15 12.22
C ARG A 183 -2.99 11.99 13.50
N SER A 184 -3.69 13.11 13.54
CA SER A 184 -3.65 14.15 14.58
C SER A 184 -4.93 14.97 14.51
N LEU A 185 -5.21 15.79 15.53
CA LEU A 185 -6.37 16.69 15.49
C LEU A 185 -6.29 17.69 14.32
N TYR A 186 -5.08 18.18 13.99
CA TYR A 186 -4.90 19.10 12.87
C TYR A 186 -5.21 18.44 11.52
N CYS A 187 -4.66 17.24 11.27
CA CYS A 187 -4.99 16.47 10.08
C CYS A 187 -6.46 16.06 10.04
N HIS A 188 -7.03 15.74 11.20
CA HIS A 188 -8.42 15.33 11.34
C HIS A 188 -9.38 16.40 10.82
N THR A 189 -9.21 17.64 11.26
CA THR A 189 -10.07 18.75 10.82
C THR A 189 -10.06 18.89 9.30
N ALA A 190 -8.88 18.98 8.68
CA ALA A 190 -8.79 19.17 7.23
C ALA A 190 -9.32 17.97 6.42
N ALA A 191 -9.01 16.74 6.85
CA ALA A 191 -9.49 15.53 6.19
C ALA A 191 -11.02 15.36 6.33
N LEU A 192 -11.59 15.70 7.49
CA LEU A 192 -13.03 15.64 7.72
C LEU A 192 -13.77 16.67 6.86
N GLU A 193 -13.21 17.87 6.71
CA GLU A 193 -13.79 18.89 5.82
C GLU A 193 -13.78 18.44 4.36
N LEU A 194 -12.69 17.83 3.87
CA LEU A 194 -12.70 17.23 2.54
C LEU A 194 -13.71 16.08 2.43
N ALA A 195 -13.77 15.19 3.43
CA ALA A 195 -14.71 14.07 3.44
C ALA A 195 -16.17 14.55 3.36
N LYS A 196 -16.55 15.61 4.08
CA LYS A 196 -17.88 16.23 4.00
C LYS A 196 -18.17 16.80 2.61
N LYS A 197 -17.21 17.49 1.99
CA LYS A 197 -17.35 18.01 0.62
C LYS A 197 -17.59 16.88 -0.38
N LEU A 198 -16.77 15.82 -0.31
CA LEU A 198 -16.94 14.64 -1.15
C LEU A 198 -18.29 13.96 -0.92
N ALA A 199 -18.75 13.86 0.33
CA ALA A 199 -20.04 13.26 0.68
C ALA A 199 -21.25 14.00 0.09
N ALA A 200 -21.09 15.29 -0.23
CA ALA A 200 -22.09 16.13 -0.88
C ALA A 200 -21.93 16.21 -2.41
N SER A 201 -20.91 15.55 -3.00
CA SER A 201 -20.69 15.53 -4.44
C SER A 201 -21.85 14.84 -5.18
N ASP A 202 -22.10 15.25 -6.43
CA ASP A 202 -23.00 14.58 -7.37
C ASP A 202 -22.39 13.31 -7.99
N ASP A 203 -21.06 13.19 -7.99
CA ASP A 203 -20.38 11.95 -8.40
C ASP A 203 -20.56 10.82 -7.37
N GLN A 204 -20.92 9.64 -7.85
CA GLN A 204 -21.24 8.50 -6.98
C GLN A 204 -20.01 7.96 -6.25
N THR A 205 -18.85 7.94 -6.89
CA THR A 205 -17.60 7.47 -6.31
C THR A 205 -17.14 8.42 -5.21
N ALA A 206 -17.03 9.70 -5.51
CA ALA A 206 -16.65 10.74 -4.57
C ALA A 206 -17.59 10.76 -3.35
N ARG A 207 -18.90 10.68 -3.60
CA ARG A 207 -19.91 10.59 -2.54
C ARG A 207 -19.76 9.35 -1.66
N TRP A 208 -19.45 8.20 -2.24
CA TRP A 208 -19.17 6.98 -1.47
C TRP A 208 -17.93 7.14 -0.59
N ILE A 209 -16.83 7.67 -1.15
CA ILE A 209 -15.58 7.95 -0.43
C ILE A 209 -15.85 8.89 0.75
N GLY A 210 -16.51 10.01 0.49
CA GLY A 210 -16.82 11.02 1.49
C GLY A 210 -17.70 10.48 2.62
N LYS A 211 -18.78 9.77 2.29
CA LYS A 211 -19.68 9.19 3.30
C LYS A 211 -18.99 8.17 4.19
N ASP A 212 -18.17 7.28 3.61
CA ASP A 212 -17.41 6.29 4.40
C ASP A 212 -16.37 6.97 5.29
N ALA A 213 -15.64 7.95 4.76
CA ALA A 213 -14.63 8.69 5.52
C ALA A 213 -15.26 9.50 6.66
N VAL A 214 -16.36 10.21 6.43
CA VAL A 214 -17.11 10.92 7.49
C VAL A 214 -17.50 9.94 8.58
N ARG A 215 -18.15 8.82 8.23
CA ARG A 215 -18.59 7.81 9.21
C ARG A 215 -17.46 7.31 10.11
N GLU A 216 -16.30 7.00 9.53
CA GLU A 216 -15.15 6.51 10.33
C GLU A 216 -14.53 7.63 11.16
N LEU A 217 -14.30 8.80 10.57
CA LEU A 217 -13.62 9.91 11.22
C LEU A 217 -14.44 10.48 12.38
N THR A 218 -15.77 10.51 12.29
CA THR A 218 -16.65 10.96 13.39
C THR A 218 -16.99 9.86 14.38
N SER A 219 -16.39 8.66 14.28
CA SER A 219 -16.66 7.60 15.25
C SER A 219 -16.02 7.90 16.61
N ASP A 220 -16.73 7.56 17.69
CA ASP A 220 -16.25 7.74 19.07
C ASP A 220 -14.85 7.14 19.28
N LYS A 221 -14.59 5.99 18.65
CA LYS A 221 -13.29 5.30 18.70
C LYS A 221 -12.15 6.16 18.13
N VAL A 222 -12.38 6.83 16.99
CA VAL A 222 -11.36 7.67 16.36
C VAL A 222 -11.17 8.95 17.16
N LEU A 223 -12.25 9.63 17.54
CA LEU A 223 -12.21 10.87 18.32
C LEU A 223 -11.50 10.66 19.65
N ALA A 224 -11.91 9.66 20.43
CA ALA A 224 -11.27 9.36 21.71
C ALA A 224 -9.78 9.00 21.58
N ARG A 225 -9.37 8.38 20.45
CA ARG A 225 -7.96 8.09 20.20
C ARG A 225 -7.17 9.37 19.88
N LEU A 226 -7.74 10.29 19.13
CA LEU A 226 -7.11 11.57 18.79
C LEU A 226 -6.96 12.45 20.03
N ASP A 227 -8.00 12.52 20.88
CA ASP A 227 -7.96 13.27 22.13
C ASP A 227 -6.88 12.75 23.07
N ARG A 228 -6.80 11.42 23.25
CA ARG A 228 -5.73 10.79 24.03
C ARG A 228 -4.34 11.12 23.47
N LYS A 229 -4.18 11.14 22.15
CA LYS A 229 -2.88 11.46 21.51
C LYS A 229 -2.52 12.93 21.67
N ALA A 230 -3.50 13.83 21.64
CA ALA A 230 -3.29 15.26 21.85
C ALA A 230 -2.90 15.57 23.30
N ALA A 231 -3.50 14.88 24.28
CA ALA A 231 -3.18 15.04 25.70
C ALA A 231 -1.77 14.54 26.10
N LEU A 232 -1.13 13.73 25.26
CA LEU A 232 0.22 13.19 25.48
C LEU A 232 1.33 14.03 24.84
N ARG A 233 0.99 15.09 24.10
CA ARG A 233 1.93 16.01 23.45
C ARG A 233 2.05 17.30 24.26
#